data_AF-A0A7W1L233-F1
#
_entry.id   AF-A0A7W1L233-F1
#
_cell.length_a   1.000
_cell.length_b   1.000
_cell.length_c   1.000
_cell.angle_alpha   90.00
_cell.angle_beta   90.00
_cell.angle_gamma   90.00
#
_symmetry.space_group_name_H-M   'P 1'
#
loop_
_entity.id
_entity.type
_entity.pdbx_description
1 polymer ?
#
loop_
_entity_poly.entity_id
_entity_poly.type
_entity_poly.pdbx_seq_one_letter_code
_entity_poly.pdbx_strand_id
1 'polypeptide(L)'
;LEQRGGAGNQERAAILGSVKAFFEAHGDARFTDFNAPDNSRTINRAGFRKTDNGAMRFYVLPESFKNEVCAGFDMRTVARVLIEAGWLEPDSEGKSSVRECLPDIGRTRCYKFTSAMWDA
;
A
#
# COMPACT_ATOMS: atom_id res chain seq x y z
N LEU A 1 -6.88 28.66 -23.41
CA LEU A 1 -7.30 27.42 -22.71
C LEU A 1 -6.12 26.46 -22.92
N GLU A 2 -5.42 25.85 -21.97
CA GLU A 2 -5.63 25.51 -20.55
C GLU A 2 -4.23 25.35 -19.90
N GLN A 3 -3.89 26.10 -18.85
CA GLN A 3 -2.60 25.96 -18.14
C GLN A 3 -2.73 26.12 -16.61
N ARG A 4 -3.85 25.72 -16.04
CA ARG A 4 -4.10 25.79 -14.58
C ARG A 4 -4.39 24.43 -13.94
N GLY A 5 -3.66 23.38 -14.35
CA GLY A 5 -3.74 22.05 -13.74
C GLY A 5 -2.41 21.43 -13.29
N GLY A 6 -1.27 22.07 -13.56
CA GLY A 6 0.05 21.43 -13.50
C GLY A 6 0.50 20.99 -12.09
N ALA A 7 0.33 21.83 -11.08
CA ALA A 7 0.89 21.59 -9.75
C ALA A 7 0.28 20.36 -9.05
N GLY A 8 -1.05 20.22 -9.08
CA GLY A 8 -1.74 19.07 -8.47
C GLY A 8 -1.48 17.75 -9.20
N ASN A 9 -1.26 17.80 -10.52
CA ASN A 9 -0.97 16.60 -11.30
C ASN A 9 0.47 16.11 -11.10
N GLN A 10 1.42 17.04 -10.95
CA GLN A 10 2.82 16.71 -10.64
C GLN A 10 2.96 16.09 -9.25
N GLU A 11 2.27 16.62 -8.25
CA GLU A 11 2.27 16.05 -6.90
C GLU A 11 1.68 14.63 -6.88
N ARG A 12 0.55 14.42 -7.57
CA ARG A 12 -0.06 13.08 -7.74
C ARG A 12 0.92 12.08 -8.36
N ALA A 13 1.56 12.45 -9.46
CA ALA A 13 2.53 11.60 -10.15
C ALA A 13 3.75 11.28 -9.27
N ALA A 14 4.24 12.27 -8.51
CA ALA A 14 5.36 12.08 -7.59
C ALA A 14 5.01 11.11 -6.44
N ILE A 15 3.80 11.22 -5.89
CA ILE A 15 3.29 10.30 -4.87
C ILE A 15 3.23 8.88 -5.42
N LEU A 16 2.55 8.68 -6.56
CA LEU A 16 2.40 7.36 -7.16
C LEU A 16 3.76 6.73 -7.50
N GLY A 17 4.68 7.53 -8.05
CA GLY A 17 6.05 7.09 -8.33
C GLY A 17 6.82 6.68 -7.08
N SER A 18 6.71 7.44 -5.99
CA SER A 18 7.37 7.11 -4.72
C SER A 18 6.84 5.80 -4.12
N VAL A 19 5.51 5.62 -4.12
CA VAL A 19 4.87 4.39 -3.64
C VAL A 19 5.30 3.20 -4.50
N LYS A 20 5.26 3.33 -5.82
CA LYS A 20 5.68 2.28 -6.74
C LYS A 20 7.15 1.89 -6.51
N ALA A 21 8.04 2.87 -6.38
CA ALA A 21 9.45 2.65 -6.09
C ALA A 21 9.68 1.90 -4.76
N PHE A 22 8.88 2.19 -3.72
CA PHE A 22 8.93 1.43 -2.47
C PHE A 22 8.57 -0.05 -2.67
N PHE A 23 7.50 -0.35 -3.41
CA PHE A 23 7.11 -1.74 -3.68
C PHE A 23 8.10 -2.44 -4.61
N GLU A 24 8.69 -1.75 -5.59
CA GLU A 24 9.75 -2.28 -6.45
C GLU A 24 11.02 -2.61 -5.64
N ALA A 25 11.38 -1.78 -4.67
CA ALA A 25 12.57 -1.97 -3.83
C ALA A 25 12.38 -3.03 -2.71
N HIS A 26 11.15 -3.23 -2.22
CA HIS A 26 10.88 -3.99 -0.99
C HIS A 26 9.86 -5.13 -1.12
N GLY A 27 9.22 -5.28 -2.29
CA GLY A 27 8.03 -6.12 -2.49
C GLY A 27 8.20 -7.62 -2.19
N ASP A 28 9.37 -8.20 -2.46
CA ASP A 28 9.57 -9.66 -2.28
C ASP A 28 10.16 -10.03 -0.92
N ALA A 29 11.02 -9.17 -0.35
CA ALA A 29 11.77 -9.50 0.87
C ALA A 29 11.06 -9.08 2.18
N ARG A 30 10.14 -8.11 2.15
CA ARG A 30 9.50 -7.53 3.36
C ARG A 30 8.03 -7.88 3.56
N PHE A 31 7.42 -8.64 2.65
CA PHE A 31 6.02 -9.03 2.70
C PHE A 31 5.87 -10.53 2.92
N THR A 32 5.39 -10.92 4.09
CA THR A 32 5.12 -12.32 4.42
C THR A 32 3.91 -12.81 3.61
N ASP A 33 3.99 -14.01 3.04
CA ASP A 33 2.83 -14.58 2.34
C ASP A 33 1.73 -14.98 3.34
N PHE A 34 0.51 -14.55 3.08
CA PHE A 34 -0.65 -14.76 3.96
C PHE A 34 -1.03 -16.26 4.03
N ASN A 35 -0.74 -17.03 2.99
CA ASN A 35 -1.06 -18.45 2.90
C ASN A 35 0.16 -19.36 3.18
N ALA A 36 1.36 -18.81 3.41
CA ALA A 36 2.53 -19.62 3.68
C ALA A 36 2.38 -20.35 5.04
N PRO A 37 2.55 -21.69 5.08
CA PRO A 37 2.53 -22.46 6.32
C PRO A 37 3.79 -22.25 7.16
N ASP A 38 4.86 -21.75 6.54
CA ASP A 38 6.14 -21.48 7.20
C ASP A 38 6.20 -19.99 7.58
N ASN A 39 6.36 -19.74 8.88
CA ASN A 39 6.60 -18.41 9.44
C ASN A 39 8.04 -17.99 9.13
N SER A 40 8.36 -17.89 7.84
CA SER A 40 9.66 -17.41 7.36
C SER A 40 9.90 -16.06 8.00
N ARG A 41 10.91 -16.00 8.89
CA ARG A 41 11.27 -14.81 9.68
C ARG A 41 11.54 -13.63 8.75
N THR A 42 10.50 -12.86 8.43
CA THR A 42 10.62 -11.65 7.64
C THR A 42 11.29 -10.60 8.52
N ILE A 43 12.58 -10.35 8.27
CA ILE A 43 13.35 -9.33 8.99
C ILE A 43 12.85 -7.96 8.49
N ASN A 44 12.45 -7.07 9.41
CA ASN A 44 11.80 -5.79 9.10
C ASN A 44 10.51 -5.93 8.27
N ARG A 45 9.59 -6.80 8.73
CA ARG A 45 8.28 -7.00 8.11
C ARG A 45 7.55 -5.68 7.89
N ALA A 46 7.29 -5.35 6.62
CA ALA A 46 6.52 -4.19 6.23
C ALA A 46 5.02 -4.50 6.07
N GLY A 47 4.68 -5.78 5.91
CA GLY A 47 3.32 -6.20 5.66
C GLY A 47 3.16 -7.66 5.29
N PHE A 48 2.00 -7.97 4.73
CA PHE A 48 1.66 -9.29 4.20
C PHE A 48 1.29 -9.17 2.73
N ARG A 49 1.48 -10.23 1.95
CA ARG A 49 0.88 -10.36 0.62
C ARG A 49 -0.11 -11.52 0.62
N LYS A 50 -1.25 -11.35 -0.03
CA LYS A 50 -2.21 -12.41 -0.26
C LYS A 50 -2.46 -12.51 -1.74
N THR A 51 -2.25 -13.70 -2.29
CA THR A 51 -2.64 -14.00 -3.66
C THR A 51 -3.97 -14.75 -3.60
N ASP A 52 -5.01 -14.19 -4.21
CA ASP A 52 -6.35 -14.76 -4.27
C ASP A 52 -6.86 -14.73 -5.71
N ASN A 53 -7.20 -15.90 -6.27
CA ASN A 53 -7.68 -16.03 -7.66
C ASN A 53 -6.79 -15.34 -8.72
N GLY A 54 -5.46 -15.33 -8.51
CA GLY A 54 -4.50 -14.67 -9.41
C GLY A 54 -4.34 -13.17 -9.20
N ALA A 55 -5.15 -12.54 -8.34
CA ALA A 55 -4.97 -11.17 -7.91
C ALA A 55 -4.08 -11.10 -6.66
N MET A 56 -2.96 -10.37 -6.77
CA MET A 56 -2.09 -10.09 -5.63
C MET A 56 -2.61 -8.87 -4.88
N ARG A 57 -2.76 -9.01 -3.56
CA ARG A 57 -3.11 -7.93 -2.64
C ARG A 57 -2.00 -7.78 -1.62
N PHE A 58 -1.55 -6.55 -1.39
CA PHE A 58 -0.56 -6.26 -0.36
C PHE A 58 -1.23 -5.59 0.84
N TYR A 59 -0.80 -5.95 2.02
CA TYR A 59 -1.31 -5.49 3.30
C TYR A 59 -0.18 -4.80 4.04
N VAL A 60 -0.08 -3.49 3.89
CA VAL A 60 1.01 -2.71 4.50
C VAL A 60 0.62 -2.34 5.94
N LEU A 61 1.54 -2.54 6.87
CA LEU A 61 1.37 -2.13 8.26
C LEU A 61 1.41 -0.60 8.39
N PRO A 62 0.72 -0.02 9.38
CA PRO A 62 0.54 1.43 9.47
C PRO A 62 1.86 2.16 9.75
N GLU A 63 2.79 1.52 10.46
CA GLU A 63 4.12 2.09 10.70
C GLU A 63 4.98 2.13 9.45
N SER A 64 5.00 1.07 8.64
CA SER A 64 5.71 1.06 7.34
C SER A 64 5.04 1.99 6.34
N PHE A 65 3.71 2.06 6.32
CA PHE A 65 2.99 3.00 5.47
C PHE A 65 3.35 4.45 5.83
N LYS A 66 3.41 4.78 7.12
CA LYS A 66 3.76 6.12 7.58
C LYS A 66 5.24 6.47 7.34
N ASN A 67 6.15 5.58 7.71
CA ASN A 67 7.58 5.87 7.71
C ASN A 67 8.26 5.66 6.36
N GLU A 68 7.77 4.74 5.55
CA GLU A 68 8.41 4.40 4.27
C GLU A 68 7.57 4.86 3.09
N VAL A 69 6.29 4.47 3.02
CA VAL A 69 5.43 4.78 1.87
C VAL A 69 5.07 6.28 1.81
N CYS A 70 4.81 6.89 2.97
CA CYS A 70 4.53 8.32 3.10
C CYS A 70 5.78 9.14 3.41
N ALA A 71 6.98 8.58 3.27
CA ALA A 71 8.22 9.33 3.51
C ALA A 71 8.28 10.55 2.58
N GLY A 72 8.30 11.76 3.16
CA GLY A 72 8.35 13.01 2.40
C GLY A 72 7.00 13.53 1.88
N PHE A 73 5.89 12.87 2.18
CA PHE A 73 4.54 13.31 1.76
C PHE A 73 3.52 13.24 2.90
N ASP A 74 2.46 14.04 2.81
CA ASP A 74 1.34 13.99 3.75
C ASP A 74 0.54 12.69 3.59
N MET A 75 0.47 11.88 4.66
CA MET A 75 -0.27 10.61 4.67
C MET A 75 -1.71 10.74 4.16
N ARG A 76 -2.39 11.83 4.50
CA ARG A 76 -3.78 12.08 4.06
C ARG A 76 -3.84 12.27 2.55
N THR A 77 -2.90 13.03 1.99
CA THR A 77 -2.81 13.26 0.54
C THR A 77 -2.44 11.98 -0.18
N VAL A 78 -1.44 11.24 0.32
CA VAL A 78 -1.02 9.94 -0.24
C VAL A 78 -2.19 8.97 -0.26
N ALA A 79 -2.86 8.77 0.88
CA ALA A 79 -4.01 7.88 0.96
C ALA A 79 -5.13 8.27 -0.01
N ARG A 80 -5.44 9.57 -0.12
CA ARG A 80 -6.43 10.06 -1.07
C ARG A 80 -6.05 9.78 -2.51
N VAL A 81 -4.80 10.08 -2.90
CA VAL A 81 -4.31 9.86 -4.27
C VAL A 81 -4.32 8.37 -4.61
N LEU A 82 -3.92 7.51 -3.67
CA LEU A 82 -3.93 6.06 -3.88
C LEU A 82 -5.36 5.50 -4.01
N ILE A 83 -6.33 6.04 -3.26
CA ILE A 83 -7.75 5.68 -3.40
C ILE A 83 -8.28 6.15 -4.76
N GLU A 84 -7.99 7.40 -5.14
CA GLU A 84 -8.39 7.95 -6.44
C GLU A 84 -7.78 7.16 -7.61
N ALA A 85 -6.55 6.65 -7.45
CA ALA A 85 -5.87 5.80 -8.43
C ALA A 85 -6.34 4.32 -8.42
N GLY A 86 -7.17 3.91 -7.45
CA GLY A 86 -7.60 2.52 -7.29
C GLY A 86 -6.52 1.57 -6.76
N TRP A 87 -5.38 2.11 -6.31
CA TRP A 87 -4.28 1.35 -5.74
C TRP A 87 -4.56 0.94 -4.31
N LEU A 88 -5.35 1.74 -3.58
CA LEU A 88 -5.70 1.48 -2.18
C LEU A 88 -7.20 1.23 -2.03
N GLU A 89 -7.56 0.13 -1.39
CA GLU A 89 -8.94 -0.21 -1.06
C GLU A 89 -9.31 0.40 0.31
N PRO A 90 -10.25 1.37 0.36
CA PRO A 90 -10.73 1.89 1.62
C PRO A 90 -11.60 0.87 2.36
N ASP A 91 -11.64 0.98 3.68
CA ASP A 91 -12.54 0.21 4.55
C ASP A 91 -14.00 0.55 4.27
N SER A 92 -14.92 -0.31 4.70
CA SER A 92 -16.37 -0.06 4.62
C SER A 92 -16.81 1.23 5.31
N GLU A 93 -16.02 1.74 6.28
CA GLU A 93 -16.23 3.06 6.91
C GLU A 93 -15.65 4.25 6.11
N GLY A 94 -15.12 4.04 4.90
CA GLY A 94 -14.46 5.08 4.10
C GLY A 94 -13.08 5.49 4.62
N LYS A 95 -12.50 4.72 5.55
CA LYS A 95 -11.17 4.96 6.11
C LYS A 95 -10.11 4.30 5.22
N SER A 96 -8.96 4.94 5.06
CA SER A 96 -7.84 4.36 4.30
C SER A 96 -7.19 3.13 4.95
N SER A 97 -7.48 2.85 6.22
CA SER A 97 -6.99 1.67 6.93
C SER A 97 -8.13 0.68 7.19
N VAL A 98 -7.91 -0.57 6.81
CA VAL A 98 -8.86 -1.67 6.97
C VAL A 98 -8.45 -2.53 8.16
N ARG A 99 -9.42 -3.03 8.91
CA ARG A 99 -9.18 -4.01 9.96
C ARG A 99 -9.21 -5.41 9.38
N GLU A 100 -8.03 -5.99 9.16
CA GLU A 100 -7.90 -7.38 8.72
C GLU A 100 -7.30 -8.23 9.85
N CYS A 101 -7.66 -9.51 9.90
CA CYS A 101 -7.00 -10.47 10.77
C CYS A 101 -5.75 -10.99 10.05
N LEU A 102 -4.60 -10.44 10.38
CA LEU A 102 -3.33 -10.83 9.77
C LEU A 102 -2.80 -12.10 10.45
N PRO A 103 -2.26 -13.07 9.69
CA PRO A 103 -1.56 -14.20 10.29
C PRO A 103 -0.40 -13.67 11.15
N ASP A 104 -0.06 -14.39 12.23
CA ASP A 104 1.01 -14.04 13.19
C ASP A 104 0.74 -12.81 14.09
N ILE A 105 -0.02 -11.79 13.66
CA ILE A 105 -0.28 -10.56 14.44
C ILE A 105 -1.71 -10.49 15.02
N GLY A 106 -2.68 -11.11 14.36
CA GLY A 106 -4.10 -11.02 14.72
C GLY A 106 -4.80 -9.80 14.11
N ARG A 107 -5.84 -9.29 14.79
CA ARG A 107 -6.65 -8.16 14.27
C ARG A 107 -5.87 -6.85 14.35
N THR A 108 -5.40 -6.37 13.21
CA THR A 108 -4.60 -5.14 13.09
C THR A 108 -5.14 -4.27 11.97
N ARG A 109 -4.95 -2.96 12.09
CA ARG A 109 -5.24 -2.02 11.00
C ARG A 109 -4.12 -2.10 9.98
N CYS A 110 -4.46 -2.28 8.71
CA CYS A 110 -3.51 -2.34 7.60
C CYS A 110 -4.09 -1.64 6.37
N TYR A 111 -3.19 -1.25 5.47
CA TYR A 111 -3.52 -0.60 4.21
C TYR A 111 -3.55 -1.66 3.11
N LYS A 112 -4.70 -1.85 2.45
CA LYS A 112 -4.89 -2.85 1.39
C LYS A 112 -4.54 -2.23 0.05
N PHE A 113 -3.48 -2.73 -0.56
CA PHE A 113 -3.04 -2.37 -1.90
C PHE A 113 -3.45 -3.44 -2.90
N THR A 114 -3.95 -2.98 -4.03
CA THR A 114 -4.37 -3.84 -5.14
C THR A 114 -3.22 -4.02 -6.12
N SER A 115 -3.30 -5.04 -6.98
CA SER A 115 -2.37 -5.22 -8.08
C SER A 115 -2.47 -4.14 -9.16
N ALA A 116 -3.45 -3.23 -9.07
CA ALA A 116 -3.60 -2.11 -10.01
C ALA A 116 -2.38 -1.18 -10.03
N MET A 117 -1.57 -1.16 -8.97
CA MET A 117 -0.33 -0.40 -8.94
C MET A 117 0.76 -0.89 -9.92
N TRP A 118 0.60 -2.10 -10.48
CA TRP A 118 1.50 -2.67 -11.47
C TRP A 118 0.99 -2.51 -12.91
N ASP A 119 -0.28 -2.17 -13.09
CA ASP A 119 -0.95 -2.05 -14.39
C ASP A 119 -0.95 -0.61 -14.93
N ALA A 120 -0.66 0.37 -14.05
CA ALA A 120 -0.73 1.81 -14.32
C ALA A 120 0.56 2.42 -14.87
#